data_AF-M1VNB8-F1
#
_entry.id   AF-M1VNB8-F1
#
_cell.length_a   1.000
_cell.length_b   1.000
_cell.length_c   1.000
_cell.angle_alpha   90.00
_cell.angle_beta   90.00
_cell.angle_gamma   90.00
#
_symmetry.space_group_name_H-M   'P 1'
#
loop_
_entity.id
_entity.type
_entity.pdbx_description
1 polymer ?
#
loop_
_entity_poly.entity_id
_entity_poly.type
_entity_poly.pdbx_seq_one_letter_code
_entity_poly.pdbx_strand_id
1 'polypeptide(L)'
;EIKKEVSSYIKKIGYNPAAVAFVPISGWHGDNMLEPSTKMPWFKGWNVERKEGKAEGKTLIDALDAILPPSRPTDKALRLPLQDVYKIGGIGTVPVGRVETGVLKPGMVVVFAPANITTEVK
;
A
#
# COMPACT_ATOMS: atom_id res chain seq x y z
N GLU A 1 9.76 22.48 -15.59
CA GLU A 1 10.98 21.67 -15.76
C GLU A 1 11.00 20.46 -14.81
N ILE A 2 11.06 20.67 -13.50
CA ILE A 2 11.08 19.61 -12.47
C ILE A 2 10.07 18.47 -12.73
N LYS A 3 8.78 18.78 -12.94
CA LYS A 3 7.75 17.77 -13.24
C LYS A 3 8.12 16.88 -14.43
N LYS A 4 8.72 17.45 -15.49
CA LYS A 4 9.10 16.73 -16.72
C LYS A 4 10.26 15.76 -16.47
N GLU A 5 11.29 16.22 -15.77
CA GLU A 5 12.47 15.41 -15.46
C GLU A 5 12.11 14.27 -14.52
N VAL A 6 11.41 14.56 -13.43
CA VAL A 6 10.95 13.56 -12.46
C VAL A 6 10.01 12.55 -13.13
N SER A 7 9.06 13.01 -13.95
CA SER A 7 8.20 12.11 -14.74
C SER A 7 9.00 11.16 -15.62
N SER A 8 10.07 11.65 -16.25
CA SER A 8 10.92 10.82 -17.11
C SER A 8 11.73 9.81 -16.31
N TYR A 9 12.19 10.19 -15.12
CA TYR A 9 12.94 9.32 -14.22
C TYR A 9 12.08 8.20 -13.65
N ILE A 10 10.92 8.51 -13.07
CA ILE A 10 10.04 7.50 -12.47
C ILE A 10 9.46 6.54 -13.52
N LYS A 11 9.28 7.02 -14.76
CA LYS A 11 8.90 6.16 -15.89
C LYS A 11 9.95 5.09 -16.19
N LYS A 12 11.24 5.43 -16.10
CA LYS A 12 12.33 4.45 -16.28
C LYS A 12 12.37 3.40 -15.16
N ILE A 13 11.95 3.77 -13.95
CA ILE A 13 11.83 2.84 -12.81
C ILE A 13 10.64 1.88 -12.99
N GLY A 14 9.63 2.28 -13.76
CA GLY A 14 8.43 1.48 -14.05
C GLY A 14 7.12 2.07 -13.51
N TYR A 15 7.15 3.25 -12.90
CA TYR A 15 5.94 3.96 -12.51
C TYR A 15 5.25 4.58 -13.73
N ASN A 16 3.91 4.65 -13.71
CA ASN A 16 3.15 5.44 -14.67
C ASN A 16 3.08 6.90 -14.19
N PRO A 17 3.72 7.88 -14.86
CA PRO A 17 3.69 9.27 -14.40
C PRO A 17 2.29 9.89 -14.37
N ALA A 18 1.35 9.40 -15.18
CA ALA A 18 -0.03 9.86 -15.15
C ALA A 18 -0.76 9.47 -13.85
N ALA A 19 -0.30 8.42 -13.16
CA ALA A 19 -0.89 7.95 -11.90
C ALA A 19 -0.35 8.70 -10.66
N VAL A 20 0.60 9.62 -10.84
CA VAL A 20 1.37 10.27 -9.79
C VAL A 20 0.97 11.74 -9.67
N ALA A 21 0.54 12.14 -8.47
CA ALA A 21 0.21 13.53 -8.18
C ALA A 21 1.49 14.36 -8.03
N PHE A 22 1.55 15.50 -8.70
CA PHE A 22 2.64 16.47 -8.57
C PHE A 22 2.13 17.71 -7.86
N VAL A 23 2.50 17.88 -6.59
CA VAL A 23 2.02 18.97 -5.73
C VAL A 23 3.20 19.90 -5.40
N PRO A 24 3.16 21.18 -5.82
CA PRO A 24 4.13 22.16 -5.35
C PRO A 24 3.79 22.53 -3.91
N ILE A 25 4.72 22.33 -2.97
CA ILE A 25 4.51 22.56 -1.54
C ILE A 25 5.62 23.40 -0.94
N SER A 26 5.36 24.00 0.22
CA SER A 26 6.40 24.43 1.16
C SER A 26 6.15 23.76 2.50
N GLY A 27 6.98 22.77 2.85
CA GLY A 27 6.87 22.08 4.13
C GLY A 27 7.10 22.99 5.34
N TRP A 28 7.93 24.03 5.17
CA TRP A 28 8.21 24.99 6.24
C TRP A 28 7.07 25.98 6.48
N HIS A 29 6.44 26.48 5.41
CA HIS A 29 5.37 27.47 5.49
C HIS A 29 3.96 26.89 5.45
N GLY A 30 3.81 25.59 5.22
CA GLY A 30 2.52 24.91 5.12
C GLY A 30 1.80 25.08 3.78
N ASP A 31 2.42 25.75 2.80
CA ASP A 31 1.79 26.03 1.51
C ASP A 31 1.42 24.73 0.76
N ASN A 32 0.15 24.58 0.38
CA ASN A 32 -0.44 23.39 -0.27
C ASN A 32 -0.30 22.07 0.53
N MET A 33 -0.01 22.12 1.85
CA MET A 33 0.06 20.91 2.68
C MET A 33 -1.35 20.41 3.02
N LEU A 34 -2.11 21.24 3.74
CA LEU A 34 -3.49 20.96 4.16
C LEU A 34 -4.49 21.87 3.44
N GLU A 35 -4.09 23.11 3.14
CA GLU A 35 -4.93 24.13 2.51
C GLU A 35 -4.24 24.68 1.25
N PRO A 36 -5.01 25.14 0.24
CA PRO A 36 -4.43 25.76 -0.94
C PRO A 36 -3.67 27.05 -0.60
N SER A 37 -2.46 27.18 -1.15
CA SER A 37 -1.64 28.38 -0.99
C SER A 37 -2.16 29.53 -1.85
N THR A 38 -2.26 30.72 -1.25
CA THR A 38 -2.53 31.97 -1.98
C THR A 38 -1.32 32.48 -2.77
N LYS A 39 -0.11 31.99 -2.47
CA LYS A 39 1.14 32.41 -3.14
C LYS A 39 1.36 31.75 -4.49
N MET A 40 0.54 30.75 -4.85
CA MET A 40 0.68 29.97 -6.09
C MET A 40 -0.58 30.06 -6.98
N PRO A 41 -0.98 31.26 -7.44
CA PRO A 41 -2.21 31.44 -8.24
C PRO A 41 -2.18 30.74 -9.61
N TRP A 42 -0.97 30.43 -10.09
CA TRP A 42 -0.73 29.66 -11.32
C TRP A 42 -1.05 28.17 -11.17
N PHE A 43 -1.02 27.63 -9.96
CA PHE A 43 -1.28 26.21 -9.73
C PHE A 43 -2.79 25.97 -9.63
N LYS A 44 -3.34 25.23 -10.60
CA LYS A 44 -4.79 24.93 -10.65
C LYS A 44 -5.17 23.65 -9.93
N GLY A 45 -4.19 22.81 -9.60
CA GLY A 45 -4.39 21.51 -9.01
C GLY A 45 -3.52 20.45 -9.68
N TRP A 46 -3.43 19.30 -9.04
CA TRP A 46 -2.88 18.08 -9.61
C TRP A 46 -4.02 17.18 -10.07
N ASN A 47 -3.75 16.37 -11.08
CA ASN A 47 -4.68 15.37 -11.62
C ASN A 47 -3.92 14.05 -11.78
N VAL A 48 -4.55 12.94 -11.43
CA VAL A 48 -4.02 11.59 -11.66
C VAL A 48 -5.02 10.72 -12.41
N GLU A 49 -4.48 9.85 -13.26
CA GLU A 49 -5.22 8.86 -14.03
C GLU A 49 -4.65 7.47 -13.75
N ARG A 50 -5.49 6.60 -13.18
CA ARG A 50 -5.18 5.21 -12.82
C ARG A 50 -6.19 4.29 -13.52
N LYS A 51 -5.91 2.99 -13.55
CA LYS A 51 -6.85 2.02 -14.16
C LYS A 51 -8.17 1.97 -13.40
N GLU A 52 -8.09 2.24 -12.11
CA GLU A 52 -9.18 2.14 -11.13
C GLU A 52 -9.95 3.46 -10.99
N GLY A 53 -9.51 4.57 -11.63
CA GLY A 53 -10.20 5.85 -11.58
C GLY A 53 -9.30 7.07 -11.80
N LYS A 54 -9.95 8.25 -11.90
CA LYS A 54 -9.29 9.56 -11.90
C LYS A 54 -9.49 10.26 -10.56
N ALA A 55 -8.50 11.02 -10.14
CA ALA A 55 -8.62 11.89 -8.98
C ALA A 55 -7.93 13.24 -9.25
N GLU A 56 -8.42 14.29 -8.60
CA GLU A 56 -7.89 15.64 -8.68
C GLU A 56 -7.91 16.30 -7.30
N GLY A 57 -7.04 17.28 -7.11
CA GLY A 57 -6.93 18.01 -5.85
C GLY A 57 -5.94 19.16 -5.93
N LYS A 58 -5.74 19.87 -4.84
CA LYS A 58 -4.80 21.00 -4.77
C LYS A 58 -3.74 20.83 -3.70
N THR A 59 -4.02 20.06 -2.67
CA THR A 59 -3.14 19.94 -1.52
C THR A 59 -2.45 18.58 -1.48
N LEU A 60 -1.47 18.44 -0.60
CA LEU A 60 -0.80 17.18 -0.33
C LEU A 60 -1.76 16.22 0.39
N ILE A 61 -2.61 16.72 1.30
CA ILE A 61 -3.61 15.88 1.96
C ILE A 61 -4.62 15.31 0.96
N ASP A 62 -5.10 16.11 0.00
CA ASP A 62 -5.96 15.61 -1.08
C ASP A 62 -5.29 14.46 -1.84
N ALA A 63 -3.97 14.56 -2.07
CA ALA A 63 -3.21 13.56 -2.81
C ALA A 63 -3.05 12.25 -2.01
N LEU A 64 -2.94 12.35 -0.67
CA LEU A 64 -2.89 11.21 0.24
C LEU A 64 -4.27 10.54 0.34
N ASP A 65 -5.34 11.32 0.47
CA ASP A 65 -6.72 10.80 0.52
C ASP A 65 -7.12 10.14 -0.81
N ALA A 66 -6.55 10.60 -1.92
CA ALA A 66 -6.72 9.97 -3.23
C ALA A 66 -5.89 8.68 -3.40
N ILE A 67 -5.13 8.21 -2.41
CA ILE A 67 -4.47 6.90 -2.48
C ILE A 67 -5.53 5.80 -2.45
N LEU A 68 -5.54 4.98 -3.50
CA LEU A 68 -6.43 3.84 -3.53
C LEU A 68 -5.98 2.83 -2.48
N PRO A 69 -6.87 2.36 -1.60
CA PRO A 69 -6.52 1.33 -0.65
C PRO A 69 -6.06 0.08 -1.42
N PRO A 70 -4.95 -0.54 -1.03
CA PRO A 70 -4.46 -1.73 -1.72
C PRO A 70 -5.51 -2.83 -1.62
N SER A 71 -5.76 -3.52 -2.73
CA SER A 71 -6.61 -4.71 -2.70
C SER A 71 -5.95 -5.77 -1.83
N ARG A 72 -6.69 -6.26 -0.82
CA ARG A 72 -6.20 -7.35 0.02
C ARG A 72 -6.09 -8.60 -0.86
N PRO A 73 -4.94 -9.30 -0.87
CA PRO A 73 -4.72 -10.45 -1.74
C PRO A 73 -5.42 -11.72 -1.19
N THR A 74 -6.72 -11.66 -0.95
CA THR A 74 -7.54 -12.76 -0.40
C THR A 74 -7.69 -13.92 -1.36
N ASP A 75 -7.64 -13.64 -2.67
CA ASP A 75 -7.80 -14.65 -3.72
C ASP A 75 -6.49 -15.39 -4.05
N LYS A 76 -5.37 -14.95 -3.48
CA LYS A 76 -4.08 -15.62 -3.63
C LYS A 76 -3.97 -16.79 -2.66
N ALA A 77 -3.04 -17.71 -2.92
CA ALA A 77 -2.77 -18.81 -2.00
C ALA A 77 -2.34 -18.31 -0.61
N LEU A 78 -2.67 -19.07 0.45
CA LEU A 78 -2.30 -18.73 1.81
C LEU A 78 -0.77 -18.63 1.97
N ARG A 79 -0.29 -17.50 2.49
CA ARG A 79 1.08 -17.32 2.97
C ARG A 79 1.03 -16.61 4.32
N LEU A 80 1.59 -17.26 5.33
CA LEU A 80 1.62 -16.79 6.71
C LEU A 80 3.02 -17.01 7.26
N PRO A 81 3.91 -16.00 7.20
CA PRO A 81 5.22 -16.05 7.85
C PRO A 81 5.05 -16.11 9.37
N LEU A 82 5.69 -17.10 10.00
CA LEU A 82 5.67 -17.24 11.45
C LEU A 82 6.60 -16.22 12.09
N GLN A 83 6.08 -15.52 13.10
CA GLN A 83 6.86 -14.62 13.94
C GLN A 83 7.37 -15.38 15.17
N ASP A 84 6.46 -16.08 15.85
CA ASP A 84 6.75 -16.83 17.06
C ASP A 84 6.01 -18.17 17.07
N VAL A 85 6.52 -19.11 17.87
CA VAL A 85 5.91 -20.42 18.11
C VAL A 85 5.88 -20.69 19.59
N TYR A 86 4.68 -20.86 20.15
CA TYR A 86 4.45 -21.14 21.56
C TYR A 86 4.03 -22.59 21.79
N LYS A 87 4.32 -23.11 22.98
CA LYS A 87 3.76 -24.38 23.47
C LYS A 87 2.91 -24.11 24.71
N ILE A 88 1.60 -24.24 24.56
CA ILE A 88 0.63 -23.93 25.60
C ILE A 88 0.09 -25.24 26.17
N GLY A 89 0.21 -25.43 27.49
CA GLY A 89 -0.33 -26.61 28.18
C GLY A 89 -1.84 -26.75 27.94
N GLY A 90 -2.29 -27.94 27.55
CA GLY A 90 -3.70 -28.22 27.24
C GLY A 90 -4.17 -27.87 25.81
N ILE A 91 -3.41 -27.05 25.06
CA ILE A 91 -3.74 -26.68 23.67
C ILE A 91 -2.77 -27.33 22.68
N GLY A 92 -1.47 -27.30 22.98
CA GLY A 92 -0.40 -27.78 22.10
C GLY A 92 0.44 -26.65 21.53
N THR A 93 0.89 -26.80 20.28
CA THR A 93 1.75 -25.85 19.59
C THR A 93 0.91 -24.76 18.91
N VAL A 94 1.23 -23.50 19.17
CA VAL A 94 0.51 -22.33 18.64
C VAL A 94 1.50 -21.43 17.89
N PRO A 95 1.57 -21.53 16.56
CA PRO A 95 2.33 -20.59 15.73
C PRO A 95 1.55 -19.28 15.56
N VAL A 96 2.24 -18.14 15.62
CA VAL A 96 1.66 -16.80 15.47
C VAL A 96 2.35 -16.07 14.32
N GLY A 97 1.57 -15.37 13.49
CA GLY A 97 2.08 -14.57 12.39
C GLY A 97 0.99 -13.76 11.70
N ARG A 98 1.41 -12.93 10.75
CA ARG A 98 0.49 -12.13 9.91
C ARG A 98 0.17 -12.92 8.64
N VAL A 99 -1.11 -12.97 8.27
CA VAL A 99 -1.51 -13.47 6.95
C VAL A 99 -1.14 -12.41 5.92
N GLU A 100 -0.17 -12.73 5.05
CA GLU A 100 0.28 -11.84 3.98
C GLU A 100 -0.57 -12.01 2.72
N THR A 101 -0.97 -13.24 2.41
CA THR A 101 -1.86 -13.56 1.28
C THR A 101 -2.82 -14.69 1.63
N GLY A 102 -3.96 -14.74 0.93
CA GLY A 102 -4.99 -15.76 1.10
C GLY A 102 -5.83 -15.61 2.36
N VAL A 103 -6.47 -16.70 2.75
CA VAL A 103 -7.35 -16.79 3.92
C VAL A 103 -6.98 -18.03 4.72
N LEU A 104 -6.99 -17.91 6.05
CA LEU A 104 -6.84 -19.03 6.97
C LEU A 104 -8.16 -19.27 7.70
N LYS A 105 -8.61 -20.52 7.74
CA LYS A 105 -9.83 -20.96 8.44
C LYS A 105 -9.54 -22.27 9.18
N PRO A 106 -10.23 -22.54 10.31
CA PRO A 106 -10.21 -23.86 10.93
C PRO A 106 -10.60 -24.97 9.93
N GLY A 107 -10.01 -26.15 10.08
CA GLY A 107 -10.19 -27.30 9.18
C GLY A 107 -9.35 -27.26 7.91
N MET A 108 -8.58 -26.19 7.65
CA MET A 108 -7.67 -26.16 6.51
C MET A 108 -6.44 -27.03 6.77
N VAL A 109 -6.05 -27.82 5.78
CA VAL A 109 -4.75 -28.50 5.76
C VAL A 109 -3.69 -27.53 5.24
N VAL A 110 -2.69 -27.23 6.07
CA VAL A 110 -1.61 -26.29 5.76
C VAL A 110 -0.26 -27.00 5.72
N VAL A 111 0.69 -26.42 4.98
CA VAL A 111 2.07 -26.92 4.85
C VAL A 111 3.04 -25.87 5.36
N PHE A 112 3.92 -26.26 6.29
CA PHE A 112 4.98 -25.42 6.83
C PHE A 112 6.27 -25.63 6.05
N ALA A 113 6.67 -24.60 5.29
CA ALA A 113 7.98 -24.54 4.64
C ALA A 113 9.04 -23.94 5.60
N PRO A 114 10.33 -24.29 5.46
CA PRO A 114 10.90 -25.26 4.51
C PRO A 114 10.84 -26.71 4.99
N ALA A 115 10.42 -26.98 6.23
CA ALA A 115 10.41 -28.32 6.83
C ALA A 115 9.45 -29.31 6.14
N ASN A 116 8.55 -28.81 5.29
CA ASN A 116 7.57 -29.57 4.53
C ASN A 116 6.65 -30.43 5.41
N ILE A 117 6.26 -29.88 6.56
CA ILE A 117 5.35 -30.53 7.52
C ILE A 117 3.92 -30.13 7.18
N THR A 118 3.01 -31.10 7.07
CA THR A 118 1.59 -30.88 6.78
C THR A 118 0.75 -31.16 8.01
N THR A 119 -0.19 -30.27 8.34
CA THR A 119 -1.12 -30.47 9.45
C THR A 119 -2.43 -29.73 9.23
N GLU A 120 -3.47 -30.11 9.95
CA GLU A 120 -4.76 -29.43 9.95
C GLU A 120 -4.78 -28.32 11.00
N VAL A 121 -5.34 -27.16 10.63
CA VAL A 121 -5.58 -26.06 11.56
C VAL A 121 -6.79 -26.39 12.41
N LYS A 122 -6.56 -26.57 13.72
CA LYS A 122 -7.62 -26.82 14.71
C LYS A 122 -8.41 -25.57 15.04
#